data_AF-A0A6J4D0W0-F1
#
_entry.id   AF-A0A6J4D0W0-F1
#
_cell.length_a   1.000
_cell.length_b   1.000
_cell.length_c   1.000
_cell.angle_alpha   90.00
_cell.angle_beta   90.00
_cell.angle_gamma   90.00
#
_symmetry.space_group_name_H-M   'P 1'
#
loop_
_entity.id
_entity.type
_entity.pdbx_description
1 polymer ?
#
loop_
_entity_poly.entity_id
_entity_poly.type
_entity_poly.pdbx_seq_one_letter_code
_entity_poly.pdbx_strand_id
1 'polypeptide(L)'
;MNLSLSICHDNTQYALNQWQVIYNIESLEKLAELALKYDTSPMIFCADKERQKYAKSQRSHANVIGFNNALFFDIDNQENEPYLSVQEAQKILKKHQIFSVIIPSRNYLKIKPKDTRKNIERYRIIIPTQMPISNFFFQEKEAYQILQISIAKALKIYDFVDKSALKDLARFYRKNDPNSPTLLKPIIIEGNRIMNLEFLEQNAIQKFQETREKKIVLQVPRQPVKEVRDKDLKSRGYLTHADMEKILSTDILLLISIFEGIEREYYEGSYHMVKTNKGGKYSLLEDRKVAHDFKTDATFNCLSYLEFQLQTTNLNKIARELEHITGESYIVLNPEVFGVVCHAINEFKNIIKVEQFLKNFYGVKFVKISLEGWVKIADQYIQLPAHSLDIFKSPNTAPQQHPKVSYNQGKKNHPNKEKKMSHTKEQILEILSAIETCEEELYDKEKEVKQLRAKLKGLKVKLQGAINKIGKSKNTTPKKHKTHTNPHTENQPSQN
;
A
#
# COMPACT_ATOMS: atom_id res chain seq x y z
N MET A 1 37.56 -11.01 20.24
CA MET A 1 36.21 -10.72 19.69
C MET A 1 36.27 -10.85 18.18
N ASN A 2 35.17 -11.08 17.47
CA ASN A 2 35.18 -11.09 16.00
C ASN A 2 34.29 -9.95 15.49
N LEU A 3 34.82 -8.73 15.47
CA LEU A 3 34.06 -7.53 15.10
C LEU A 3 34.34 -7.10 13.66
N SER A 4 33.39 -6.40 13.07
CA SER A 4 33.56 -5.70 11.80
C SER A 4 33.27 -4.22 11.93
N LEU A 5 33.87 -3.40 11.08
CA LEU A 5 33.64 -1.96 11.04
C LEU A 5 33.85 -1.42 9.63
N SER A 6 32.89 -0.63 9.15
CA SER A 6 33.08 0.14 7.93
C SER A 6 33.92 1.38 8.21
N ILE A 7 35.03 1.53 7.48
CA ILE A 7 35.90 2.70 7.49
C ILE A 7 35.90 3.37 6.12
N CYS A 8 36.18 4.67 6.11
CA CYS A 8 36.26 5.46 4.89
C CYS A 8 37.64 6.09 4.71
N HIS A 9 38.19 5.96 3.50
CA HIS A 9 39.45 6.61 3.10
C HIS A 9 39.26 7.94 2.37
N ASP A 10 38.03 8.26 1.99
CA ASP A 10 37.68 9.54 1.41
C ASP A 10 37.81 10.64 2.48
N ASN A 11 38.75 11.56 2.27
CA ASN A 11 39.04 12.67 3.17
C ASN A 11 38.16 13.91 2.91
N THR A 12 37.19 13.84 1.99
CA THR A 12 36.24 14.94 1.77
C THR A 12 35.30 15.11 2.95
N GLN A 13 34.70 16.30 3.06
CA GLN A 13 33.77 16.64 4.15
C GLN A 13 32.58 15.66 4.27
N TYR A 14 32.18 15.02 3.18
CA TYR A 14 30.95 14.23 3.12
C TYR A 14 31.18 12.73 3.08
N ALA A 15 32.45 12.28 3.00
CA ALA A 15 32.87 10.88 2.98
C ALA A 15 31.93 10.03 2.10
N LEU A 16 31.84 10.39 0.82
CA LEU A 16 30.79 9.87 -0.07
C LEU A 16 31.16 8.50 -0.64
N ASN A 17 32.45 8.24 -0.81
CA ASN A 17 32.98 7.04 -1.48
C ASN A 17 34.15 6.44 -0.69
N GLN A 18 34.76 5.36 -1.19
CA GLN A 18 35.90 4.66 -0.56
C GLN A 18 35.59 4.06 0.83
N TRP A 19 34.34 3.64 1.03
CA TRP A 19 33.93 2.83 2.18
C TRP A 19 34.36 1.39 1.99
N GLN A 20 34.99 0.82 3.01
CA GLN A 20 35.38 -0.59 3.07
C GLN A 20 35.11 -1.16 4.45
N VAL A 21 34.83 -2.47 4.50
CA VAL A 21 34.65 -3.18 5.78
C VAL A 21 35.98 -3.77 6.22
N ILE A 22 36.38 -3.47 7.44
CA ILE A 22 37.44 -4.18 8.16
C ILE A 22 36.77 -5.30 8.94
N TYR A 23 37.18 -6.54 8.70
CA TYR A 23 36.70 -7.73 9.40
C TYR A 23 37.70 -8.19 10.46
N ASN A 24 37.26 -9.11 11.33
CA ASN A 24 38.09 -9.78 12.33
C ASN A 24 38.83 -8.81 13.28
N ILE A 25 38.17 -7.74 13.71
CA ILE A 25 38.71 -6.83 14.71
C ILE A 25 38.66 -7.54 16.07
N GLU A 26 39.84 -7.84 16.61
CA GLU A 26 40.01 -8.77 17.72
C GLU A 26 39.71 -8.16 19.10
N SER A 27 39.79 -6.83 19.23
CA SER A 27 39.71 -6.13 20.52
C SER A 27 39.01 -4.77 20.43
N LEU A 28 38.57 -4.26 21.58
CA LEU A 28 37.96 -2.93 21.71
C LEU A 28 38.97 -1.80 21.47
N GLU A 29 40.23 -2.02 21.82
CA GLU A 29 41.34 -1.11 21.57
C GLU A 29 41.52 -0.89 20.08
N LYS A 30 41.54 -1.97 19.29
CA LYS A 30 41.69 -1.88 17.84
C LYS A 30 40.48 -1.23 17.18
N LEU A 31 39.27 -1.55 17.66
CA LEU A 31 38.04 -0.88 17.24
C LEU A 31 38.12 0.64 17.49
N ALA A 32 38.59 1.04 18.68
CA ALA A 32 38.73 2.43 19.06
C ALA A 32 39.80 3.16 18.22
N GLU A 33 40.94 2.52 17.98
CA GLU A 33 42.00 3.06 17.10
C GLU A 33 41.45 3.36 15.70
N LEU A 34 40.70 2.42 15.11
CA LEU A 34 40.07 2.61 13.80
C LEU A 34 39.05 3.75 13.82
N ALA A 35 38.22 3.83 14.86
CA ALA A 35 37.21 4.89 15.01
C ALA A 35 37.80 6.28 15.22
N LEU A 36 39.02 6.38 15.77
CA LEU A 36 39.74 7.64 15.91
C LEU A 36 40.44 8.04 14.62
N LYS A 37 40.94 7.07 13.85
CA LYS A 37 41.76 7.30 12.65
C LYS A 37 40.94 7.52 11.37
N TYR A 38 39.78 6.90 11.26
CA TYR A 38 38.95 6.92 10.06
C TYR A 38 37.53 7.39 10.33
N ASP A 39 36.90 7.92 9.28
CA ASP A 39 35.45 8.09 9.29
C ASP A 39 34.82 6.69 9.30
N THR A 40 33.83 6.47 10.16
CA THR A 40 33.29 5.14 10.45
C THR A 40 31.78 5.08 10.32
N SER A 41 31.26 3.90 10.01
CA SER A 41 29.81 3.66 9.95
C SER A 41 29.44 2.30 10.54
N PRO A 42 28.31 2.21 11.27
CA PRO A 42 27.71 0.92 11.62
C PRO A 42 27.17 0.17 10.40
N MET A 43 27.02 0.82 9.24
CA MET A 43 26.41 0.26 8.03
C MET A 43 27.47 -0.29 7.08
N ILE A 44 27.13 -1.32 6.32
CA ILE A 44 27.95 -1.84 5.21
C ILE A 44 27.38 -1.31 3.90
N PHE A 45 28.22 -0.60 3.14
CA PHE A 45 27.84 -0.04 1.84
C PHE A 45 28.34 -0.90 0.68
N CYS A 46 27.52 -1.05 -0.35
CA CYS A 46 27.84 -1.81 -1.55
C CYS A 46 29.04 -1.20 -2.29
N ALA A 47 30.07 -2.01 -2.54
CA ALA A 47 31.26 -1.60 -3.30
C ALA A 47 31.07 -1.70 -4.83
N ASP A 48 29.98 -2.33 -5.29
CA ASP A 48 29.70 -2.51 -6.71
C ASP A 48 29.38 -1.18 -7.40
N LYS A 49 30.22 -0.82 -8.37
CA LYS A 49 30.12 0.43 -9.12
C LYS A 49 28.89 0.49 -10.04
N GLU A 50 28.39 -0.64 -10.52
CA GLU A 50 27.20 -0.68 -11.37
C GLU A 50 25.93 -0.35 -10.56
N ARG A 51 25.82 -0.90 -9.35
CA ARG A 51 24.78 -0.49 -8.39
C ARG A 51 24.90 0.96 -7.96
N GLN A 52 26.14 1.46 -7.80
CA GLN A 52 26.38 2.86 -7.46
C GLN A 52 25.93 3.83 -8.56
N LYS A 53 25.85 3.43 -9.83
CA LYS A 53 25.41 4.30 -10.95
C LYS A 53 24.00 4.89 -10.75
N TYR A 54 23.14 4.16 -10.04
CA TYR A 54 21.76 4.57 -9.75
C TYR A 54 21.63 5.34 -8.42
N ALA A 55 22.71 5.41 -7.63
CA ALA A 55 22.77 6.12 -6.37
C ALA A 55 23.68 7.35 -6.49
N LYS A 56 23.41 8.43 -5.75
CA LYS A 56 24.23 9.65 -5.82
C LYS A 56 25.67 9.47 -5.33
N SER A 57 25.93 8.44 -4.52
CA SER A 57 27.24 8.11 -3.95
C SER A 57 27.22 6.70 -3.33
N GLN A 58 28.40 6.12 -3.05
CA GLN A 58 28.50 4.85 -2.30
C GLN A 58 27.78 4.94 -0.95
N ARG A 59 27.95 6.04 -0.21
CA ARG A 59 27.25 6.33 1.05
C ARG A 59 25.82 6.82 0.81
N SER A 60 24.95 5.93 0.37
CA SER A 60 23.52 6.16 0.19
C SER A 60 22.73 5.06 0.89
N HIS A 61 21.54 5.37 1.40
CA HIS A 61 20.64 4.37 1.97
C HIS A 61 20.35 3.23 0.99
N ALA A 62 20.17 3.55 -0.30
CA ALA A 62 19.94 2.56 -1.36
C ALA A 62 21.12 1.57 -1.57
N ASN A 63 22.31 1.93 -1.07
CA ASN A 63 23.52 1.13 -1.18
C ASN A 63 23.85 0.38 0.12
N VAL A 64 23.03 0.49 1.16
CA VAL A 64 23.23 -0.29 2.38
C VAL A 64 22.88 -1.75 2.08
N ILE A 65 23.80 -2.65 2.38
CA ILE A 65 23.64 -4.10 2.15
C ILE A 65 23.68 -4.92 3.43
N GLY A 66 23.91 -4.27 4.57
CA GLY A 66 24.00 -4.93 5.86
C GLY A 66 24.49 -4.00 6.95
N PHE A 67 24.64 -4.58 8.14
CA PHE A 67 25.17 -3.92 9.32
C PHE A 67 26.47 -4.59 9.74
N ASN A 68 27.35 -3.83 10.38
CA ASN A 68 28.42 -4.39 11.18
C ASN A 68 27.86 -4.90 12.51
N ASN A 69 28.57 -5.79 13.19
CA ASN A 69 28.21 -6.25 14.54
C ASN A 69 28.66 -5.25 15.64
N ALA A 70 28.33 -3.98 15.44
CA ALA A 70 28.59 -2.90 16.37
C ALA A 70 27.51 -1.81 16.26
N LEU A 71 26.96 -1.41 17.40
CA LEU A 71 25.98 -0.34 17.52
C LEU A 71 26.66 0.98 17.84
N PHE A 72 26.11 2.09 17.34
CA PHE A 72 26.69 3.42 17.47
C PHE A 72 25.62 4.38 18.02
N PHE A 73 25.90 5.01 19.16
CA PHE A 73 25.03 6.01 19.78
C PHE A 73 25.79 7.32 20.01
N ASP A 74 25.39 8.38 19.32
CA ASP A 74 25.99 9.72 19.43
C ASP A 74 25.34 10.49 20.60
N ILE A 75 26.16 11.04 21.48
CA ILE A 75 25.76 11.92 22.59
C ILE A 75 26.32 13.31 22.29
N ASP A 76 25.43 14.20 21.85
CA ASP A 76 25.80 15.53 21.35
C ASP A 76 25.59 16.63 22.42
N ASN A 77 24.92 16.27 23.54
CA ASN A 77 24.58 17.09 24.69
C ASN A 77 24.08 18.49 24.27
N GLN A 78 23.00 18.54 23.50
CA GLN A 78 22.51 19.79 22.91
C GLN A 78 21.95 20.75 23.96
N GLU A 79 21.75 22.00 23.53
CA GLU A 79 21.17 23.03 24.39
C GLU A 79 19.70 22.69 24.65
N ASN A 80 19.27 22.81 25.91
CA ASN A 80 17.92 22.45 26.38
C ASN A 80 17.55 20.96 26.32
N GLU A 81 18.52 20.07 26.10
CA GLU A 81 18.34 18.62 26.24
C GLU A 81 18.99 18.10 27.54
N PRO A 82 18.55 16.95 28.08
CA PRO A 82 19.22 16.31 29.21
C PRO A 82 20.72 16.11 28.94
N TYR A 83 21.54 16.39 29.95
CA TYR A 83 22.99 16.23 29.85
C TYR A 83 23.40 14.85 30.35
N LEU A 84 24.25 14.16 29.59
CA LEU A 84 24.91 12.93 30.03
C LEU A 84 26.42 13.11 29.97
N SER A 85 27.05 13.18 31.13
CA SER A 85 28.51 13.22 31.20
C SER A 85 29.13 11.88 30.79
N VAL A 86 30.39 11.91 30.36
CA VAL A 86 31.19 10.71 30.07
C VAL A 86 31.27 9.79 31.30
N GLN A 87 31.42 10.37 32.49
CA GLN A 87 31.50 9.60 33.73
C GLN A 87 30.18 8.88 34.05
N GLU A 88 29.03 9.53 33.83
CA GLU A 88 27.71 8.91 34.00
C GLU A 88 27.46 7.84 32.95
N ALA A 89 27.78 8.10 31.68
CA ALA A 89 27.70 7.09 30.62
C ALA A 89 28.55 5.86 30.98
N GLN A 90 29.77 6.06 31.49
CA GLN A 90 30.62 4.96 31.94
C GLN A 90 29.97 4.16 33.08
N LYS A 91 29.35 4.82 34.06
CA LYS A 91 28.63 4.16 35.16
C LYS A 91 27.43 3.34 34.63
N ILE A 92 26.65 3.89 33.71
CA ILE A 92 25.51 3.20 33.09
C ILE A 92 25.99 1.94 32.37
N LEU A 93 26.98 2.05 31.49
CA LEU A 93 27.49 0.93 30.69
C LEU A 93 28.11 -0.17 31.56
N LYS A 94 28.90 0.20 32.59
CA LYS A 94 29.43 -0.76 33.57
C LYS A 94 28.32 -1.50 34.31
N LYS A 95 27.23 -0.82 34.69
CA LYS A 95 26.07 -1.44 35.35
C LYS A 95 25.37 -2.47 34.46
N HIS A 96 25.36 -2.26 33.14
CA HIS A 96 24.84 -3.24 32.18
C HIS A 96 25.77 -4.44 31.94
N GLN A 97 27.02 -4.36 32.40
CA GLN A 97 28.09 -5.34 32.26
C GLN A 97 28.35 -5.72 30.79
N ILE A 98 28.20 -4.78 29.87
CA ILE A 98 28.42 -4.98 28.43
C ILE A 98 29.77 -4.41 28.00
N PHE A 99 30.46 -5.15 27.13
CA PHE A 99 31.62 -4.60 26.43
C PHE A 99 31.19 -3.38 25.61
N SER A 100 31.90 -2.27 25.79
CA SER A 100 31.61 -1.02 25.07
C SER A 100 32.82 -0.10 25.06
N VAL A 101 32.81 0.87 24.15
CA VAL A 101 33.82 1.93 24.11
C VAL A 101 33.16 3.29 23.97
N ILE A 102 33.66 4.28 24.72
CA ILE A 102 33.31 5.68 24.56
C ILE A 102 34.41 6.36 23.75
N ILE A 103 34.04 6.90 22.60
CA ILE A 103 34.92 7.64 21.69
C ILE A 103 34.57 9.13 21.76
N PRO A 104 35.47 10.00 22.23
CA PRO A 104 35.29 11.44 22.12
C PRO A 104 35.02 11.84 20.67
N SER A 105 34.03 12.70 20.42
CA SER A 105 33.78 13.20 19.06
C SER A 105 34.80 14.29 18.69
N ARG A 106 34.90 14.61 17.40
CA ARG A 106 35.69 15.77 16.92
C ARG A 106 35.31 17.12 17.55
N ASN A 107 34.12 17.21 18.15
CA ASN A 107 33.56 18.40 18.79
C ASN A 107 33.56 18.31 20.33
N TYR A 108 34.27 17.34 20.90
CA TYR A 108 34.39 17.19 22.35
C TYR A 108 34.99 18.47 22.98
N LEU A 109 34.26 19.09 23.92
CA LEU A 109 34.55 20.39 24.57
C LEU A 109 34.71 21.59 23.61
N LYS A 110 34.58 21.41 22.29
CA LYS A 110 34.62 22.51 21.33
C LYS A 110 33.33 23.32 21.44
N ILE A 111 33.47 24.65 21.43
CA ILE A 111 32.33 25.57 21.32
C ILE A 111 31.83 25.50 19.87
N LYS A 112 30.53 25.22 19.68
CA LYS A 112 29.92 25.19 18.34
C LYS A 112 29.35 26.60 18.03
N PRO A 113 29.28 27.02 16.76
CA PRO A 113 28.70 28.33 16.41
C PRO A 113 27.25 28.54 16.91
N LYS A 114 26.49 27.45 17.08
CA LYS A 114 25.10 27.45 17.54
C LYS A 114 24.92 27.02 19.00
N ASP A 115 26.02 26.78 19.73
CA ASP A 115 26.01 26.39 21.16
C ASP A 115 27.23 27.02 21.84
N THR A 116 27.00 28.13 22.53
CA THR A 116 28.03 28.96 23.16
C THR A 116 28.50 28.43 24.50
N ARG A 117 27.87 27.37 25.02
CA ARG A 117 28.23 26.75 26.30
C ARG A 117 29.64 26.16 26.23
N LYS A 118 30.41 26.35 27.31
CA LYS A 118 31.77 25.80 27.46
C LYS A 118 31.72 24.40 28.06
N ASN A 119 32.79 23.63 27.88
CA ASN A 119 33.00 22.33 28.51
C ASN A 119 31.90 21.29 28.23
N ILE A 120 31.28 21.35 27.04
CA ILE A 120 30.28 20.35 26.65
C ILE A 120 30.96 19.10 26.13
N GLU A 121 30.81 17.99 26.86
CA GLU A 121 31.29 16.68 26.46
C GLU A 121 30.42 16.15 25.32
N ARG A 122 31.04 15.78 24.19
CA ARG A 122 30.33 15.23 23.02
C ARG A 122 31.05 14.02 22.51
N TYR A 123 30.42 12.87 22.55
CA TYR A 123 31.09 11.60 22.38
C TYR A 123 30.13 10.58 21.77
N ARG A 124 30.68 9.43 21.42
CA ARG A 124 29.94 8.29 20.91
C ARG A 124 30.17 7.08 21.78
N ILE A 125 29.11 6.32 21.98
CA ILE A 125 29.18 4.99 22.56
C ILE A 125 29.13 3.99 21.41
N ILE A 126 30.11 3.09 21.35
CA ILE A 126 30.12 1.94 20.43
C ILE A 126 29.97 0.66 21.26
N ILE A 127 29.01 -0.17 20.88
CA ILE A 127 28.67 -1.41 21.60
C ILE A 127 28.73 -2.59 20.64
N PRO A 128 29.70 -3.50 20.79
CA PRO A 128 29.73 -4.77 20.07
C PRO A 128 28.49 -5.63 20.28
N THR A 129 28.09 -6.34 19.23
CA THR A 129 26.99 -7.30 19.27
C THR A 129 27.48 -8.68 18.86
N GLN A 130 26.78 -9.73 19.35
CA GLN A 130 27.14 -11.11 19.03
C GLN A 130 27.00 -11.39 17.52
N MET A 131 25.96 -10.82 16.93
CA MET A 131 25.66 -10.89 15.50
C MET A 131 25.35 -9.48 14.97
N PRO A 132 25.56 -9.23 13.66
CA PRO A 132 25.03 -8.04 13.01
C PRO A 132 23.51 -7.94 13.18
N ILE A 133 22.98 -6.72 13.06
CA ILE A 133 21.53 -6.54 12.97
C ILE A 133 21.00 -7.29 11.73
N SER A 134 19.85 -7.95 11.86
CA SER A 134 19.21 -8.65 10.74
C SER A 134 18.98 -7.74 9.51
N ASN A 135 19.15 -8.32 8.32
CA ASN A 135 18.97 -7.64 7.04
C ASN A 135 17.56 -7.05 6.84
N PHE A 136 16.56 -7.56 7.56
CA PHE A 136 15.21 -7.01 7.60
C PHE A 136 15.21 -5.49 7.88
N PHE A 137 16.06 -5.04 8.79
CA PHE A 137 16.01 -3.66 9.29
C PHE A 137 16.57 -2.61 8.32
N PHE A 138 17.48 -2.96 7.39
CA PHE A 138 17.89 -1.98 6.37
C PHE A 138 16.89 -1.87 5.23
N GLN A 139 15.95 -2.81 5.10
CA GLN A 139 14.85 -2.77 4.14
C GLN A 139 13.66 -1.97 4.69
N GLU A 140 13.46 -1.99 6.01
CA GLU A 140 12.32 -1.37 6.71
C GLU A 140 12.80 -0.31 7.71
N LYS A 141 12.91 0.95 7.25
CA LYS A 141 13.52 2.06 8.02
C LYS A 141 12.81 2.34 9.34
N GLU A 142 11.49 2.27 9.37
CA GLU A 142 10.69 2.45 10.58
C GLU A 142 10.98 1.34 11.59
N ALA A 143 11.11 0.09 11.13
CA ALA A 143 11.47 -1.03 12.00
C ALA A 143 12.86 -0.82 12.60
N TYR A 144 13.82 -0.34 11.80
CA TYR A 144 15.16 -0.01 12.28
C TYR A 144 15.12 1.07 13.36
N GLN A 145 14.35 2.12 13.16
CA GLN A 145 14.17 3.17 14.16
C GLN A 145 13.56 2.61 15.46
N ILE A 146 12.55 1.74 15.37
CA ILE A 146 11.93 1.08 16.54
C ILE A 146 12.98 0.26 17.30
N LEU A 147 13.82 -0.50 16.59
CA LEU A 147 14.90 -1.28 17.19
C LEU A 147 15.91 -0.39 17.92
N GLN A 148 16.44 0.65 17.24
CA GLN A 148 17.42 1.58 17.83
C GLN A 148 16.88 2.27 19.08
N ILE A 149 15.63 2.72 19.06
CA ILE A 149 14.94 3.29 20.23
C ILE A 149 14.84 2.26 21.36
N SER A 150 14.45 1.02 21.04
CA SER A 150 14.28 -0.05 22.03
C SER A 150 15.60 -0.38 22.71
N ILE A 151 16.70 -0.45 21.95
CA ILE A 151 18.05 -0.66 22.49
C ILE A 151 18.46 0.52 23.37
N ALA A 152 18.32 1.76 22.90
CA ALA A 152 18.70 2.95 23.68
C ALA A 152 17.91 3.05 25.00
N LYS A 153 16.63 2.65 25.00
CA LYS A 153 15.81 2.57 26.22
C LYS A 153 16.27 1.46 27.15
N ALA A 154 16.58 0.28 26.62
CA ALA A 154 17.10 -0.84 27.42
C ALA A 154 18.44 -0.48 28.09
N LEU A 155 19.26 0.33 27.42
CA LEU A 155 20.51 0.89 27.92
C LEU A 155 20.35 2.12 28.83
N LYS A 156 19.13 2.65 28.98
CA LYS A 156 18.83 3.88 29.73
C LYS A 156 19.58 5.11 29.23
N ILE A 157 19.85 5.17 27.92
CA ILE A 157 20.50 6.32 27.27
C ILE A 157 19.59 7.07 26.30
N TYR A 158 18.34 6.60 26.10
CA TYR A 158 17.42 7.12 25.09
C TYR A 158 17.19 8.64 25.16
N ASP A 159 17.12 9.20 26.37
CA ASP A 159 16.84 10.63 26.54
C ASP A 159 18.03 11.54 26.19
N PHE A 160 19.22 10.95 25.98
CA PHE A 160 20.49 11.66 25.76
C PHE A 160 21.06 11.47 24.35
N VAL A 161 20.60 10.45 23.61
CA VAL A 161 21.11 10.15 22.26
C VAL A 161 20.54 11.08 21.22
N ASP A 162 21.34 11.40 20.20
CA ASP A 162 20.88 12.10 18.99
C ASP A 162 19.80 11.26 18.28
N LYS A 163 18.54 11.65 18.46
CA LYS A 163 17.37 10.97 17.88
C LYS A 163 17.39 10.98 16.35
N SER A 164 18.08 11.93 15.72
CA SER A 164 18.22 11.98 14.26
C SER A 164 19.10 10.82 13.77
N ALA A 165 20.12 10.44 14.53
CA ALA A 165 21.02 9.34 14.20
C ALA A 165 20.32 7.97 14.29
N LEU A 166 19.32 7.82 15.17
CA LEU A 166 18.60 6.55 15.37
C LEU A 166 17.79 6.08 14.15
N LYS A 167 17.54 6.94 13.17
CA LYS A 167 16.76 6.62 11.94
C LYS A 167 17.58 6.73 10.66
N ASP A 168 18.86 7.06 10.75
CA ASP A 168 19.71 7.33 9.58
C ASP A 168 20.50 6.08 9.17
N LEU A 169 19.99 5.37 8.16
CA LEU A 169 20.62 4.18 7.58
C LEU A 169 21.84 4.49 6.71
N ALA A 170 22.19 5.76 6.48
CA ALA A 170 23.44 6.15 5.82
C ALA A 170 24.36 6.94 6.77
N ARG A 171 24.11 6.82 8.08
CA ARG A 171 24.87 7.53 9.11
C ARG A 171 26.32 7.09 9.07
N PHE A 172 27.17 8.08 9.12
CA PHE A 172 28.58 7.89 9.39
C PHE A 172 29.02 8.90 10.43
N TYR A 173 30.22 8.68 10.90
CA TYR A 173 30.77 9.44 11.98
C TYR A 173 32.21 9.78 11.70
N ARG A 174 32.55 11.04 11.94
CA ARG A 174 33.87 11.54 11.59
C ARG A 174 34.94 11.05 12.55
N LYS A 175 36.12 10.82 11.99
CA LYS A 175 37.37 10.69 12.74
C LYS A 175 37.62 11.90 13.61
N ASN A 176 38.46 11.71 14.61
CA ASN A 176 38.90 12.82 15.42
C ASN A 176 39.88 13.70 14.66
N ASP A 177 39.84 14.98 15.00
CA ASP A 177 40.79 15.96 14.52
C ASP A 177 42.13 15.71 15.22
N PRO A 178 43.20 15.29 14.50
CA PRO A 178 44.49 14.99 15.09
C PRO A 178 45.13 16.22 15.73
N ASN A 179 44.71 17.42 15.35
CA ASN A 179 45.19 18.69 15.90
C ASN A 179 44.31 19.20 17.05
N SER A 180 43.33 18.41 17.51
CA SER A 180 42.49 18.78 18.64
C SER A 180 43.34 18.88 19.92
N PRO A 181 43.34 20.02 20.64
CA PRO A 181 44.17 20.22 21.84
C PRO A 181 43.80 19.25 22.98
N THR A 182 42.62 18.64 22.92
CA THR A 182 42.17 17.53 23.76
C THR A 182 42.14 16.25 22.92
N LEU A 183 43.32 15.67 22.66
CA LEU A 183 43.45 14.28 22.18
C LEU A 183 43.07 13.34 23.33
N LEU A 184 41.77 13.19 23.57
CA LEU A 184 41.28 12.31 24.62
C LEU A 184 41.31 10.87 24.14
N LYS A 185 41.87 10.02 25.00
CA LYS A 185 41.91 8.59 24.80
C LYS A 185 40.49 8.02 24.82
N PRO A 186 40.21 6.99 24.01
CA PRO A 186 38.95 6.29 24.08
C PRO A 186 38.84 5.60 25.45
N ILE A 187 37.64 5.55 26.01
CA ILE A 187 37.40 4.88 27.29
C ILE A 187 36.83 3.51 26.99
N ILE A 188 37.63 2.49 27.26
CA ILE A 188 37.24 1.10 27.10
C ILE A 188 36.52 0.66 28.37
N ILE A 189 35.36 0.04 28.19
CA ILE A 189 34.54 -0.48 29.27
C ILE A 189 34.46 -1.98 29.06
N GLU A 190 35.20 -2.69 29.90
CA GLU A 190 35.09 -4.13 29.99
C GLU A 190 33.74 -4.51 30.62
N GLY A 191 33.13 -5.55 30.05
CA GLY A 191 31.93 -6.17 30.56
C GLY A 191 32.13 -7.67 30.73
N ASN A 192 31.07 -8.38 31.10
CA ASN A 192 31.08 -9.84 31.15
C ASN A 192 30.35 -10.48 29.95
N ARG A 193 29.69 -9.68 29.11
CA ARG A 193 28.94 -10.16 27.96
C ARG A 193 28.99 -9.21 26.77
N ILE A 194 28.97 -9.79 25.58
CA ILE A 194 28.68 -9.09 24.32
C ILE A 194 27.16 -9.01 24.18
N MET A 195 26.64 -7.89 23.66
CA MET A 195 25.20 -7.69 23.55
C MET A 195 24.57 -8.70 22.56
N ASN A 196 23.53 -9.40 23.01
CA ASN A 196 22.65 -10.19 22.14
C ASN A 196 21.41 -9.36 21.80
N LEU A 197 21.10 -9.24 20.50
CA LEU A 197 19.98 -8.46 19.99
C LEU A 197 18.73 -9.28 19.67
N GLU A 198 18.80 -10.62 19.66
CA GLU A 198 17.74 -11.49 19.18
C GLU A 198 16.35 -11.13 19.75
N PHE A 199 16.25 -11.01 21.07
CA PHE A 199 15.00 -10.63 21.74
C PHE A 199 14.54 -9.21 21.37
N LEU A 200 15.47 -8.26 21.23
CA LEU A 200 15.13 -6.88 20.88
C LEU A 200 14.70 -6.76 19.41
N GLU A 201 15.31 -7.53 18.51
CA GLU A 201 14.93 -7.61 17.11
C GLU A 201 13.53 -8.21 16.93
N GLN A 202 13.26 -9.35 17.55
CA GLN A 202 11.93 -9.99 17.50
C GLN A 202 10.84 -9.03 17.99
N ASN A 203 11.07 -8.37 19.12
CA ASN A 203 10.12 -7.38 19.66
C ASN A 203 9.97 -6.16 18.75
N ALA A 204 11.05 -5.70 18.10
CA ALA A 204 11.00 -4.58 17.18
C ALA A 204 10.21 -4.92 15.91
N ILE A 205 10.40 -6.13 15.36
CA ILE A 205 9.64 -6.65 14.22
C ILE A 205 8.16 -6.74 14.58
N GLN A 206 7.83 -7.32 15.74
CA GLN A 206 6.45 -7.41 16.20
C GLN A 206 5.82 -6.03 16.37
N LYS A 207 6.49 -5.09 17.07
CA LYS A 207 5.99 -3.72 17.22
C LYS A 207 5.83 -3.00 15.88
N PHE A 208 6.74 -3.22 14.94
CA PHE A 208 6.63 -2.67 13.60
C PHE A 208 5.41 -3.23 12.88
N GLN A 209 5.18 -4.55 12.92
CA GLN A 209 3.99 -5.20 12.36
C GLN A 209 2.71 -4.66 13.01
N GLU A 210 2.64 -4.60 14.34
CA GLU A 210 1.49 -4.03 15.06
C GLU A 210 1.25 -2.55 14.70
N THR A 211 2.33 -1.78 14.54
CA THR A 211 2.23 -0.37 14.14
C THR A 211 1.78 -0.25 12.69
N ARG A 212 2.23 -1.14 11.80
CA ARG A 212 1.81 -1.19 10.40
C ARG A 212 0.36 -1.64 10.28
N GLU A 213 -0.08 -2.64 11.04
CA GLU A 213 -1.48 -3.06 11.13
C GLU A 213 -2.36 -1.95 11.71
N LYS A 214 -1.94 -1.29 12.80
CA LYS A 214 -2.64 -0.13 13.35
C LYS A 214 -2.65 1.05 12.40
N LYS A 215 -1.57 1.31 11.66
CA LYS A 215 -1.54 2.32 10.59
C LYS A 215 -2.42 1.92 9.42
N ILE A 216 -2.52 0.66 9.03
CA ILE A 216 -3.50 0.19 8.04
C ILE A 216 -4.92 0.44 8.58
N VAL A 217 -5.18 0.17 9.87
CA VAL A 217 -6.48 0.39 10.51
C VAL A 217 -6.80 1.89 10.74
N LEU A 218 -5.78 2.76 10.86
CA LEU A 218 -5.92 4.22 11.07
C LEU A 218 -5.80 5.04 9.77
N GLN A 219 -5.09 4.54 8.75
CA GLN A 219 -4.95 5.09 7.38
C GLN A 219 -5.99 4.52 6.41
N VAL A 220 -6.76 3.50 6.83
CA VAL A 220 -8.19 3.51 6.52
C VAL A 220 -8.76 4.56 7.46
N PRO A 221 -8.93 5.83 7.04
CA PRO A 221 -9.88 6.66 7.75
C PRO A 221 -11.19 5.88 7.69
N ARG A 222 -11.60 5.33 8.83
CA ARG A 222 -12.99 5.53 9.25
C ARG A 222 -13.18 7.02 9.55
N GLN A 223 -12.92 7.89 8.57
CA GLN A 223 -13.96 8.87 8.29
C GLN A 223 -15.21 8.03 8.07
N PRO A 224 -16.42 8.51 8.39
CA PRO A 224 -17.52 7.96 7.66
C PRO A 224 -17.06 8.05 6.18
N VAL A 225 -16.76 6.90 5.55
CA VAL A 225 -17.42 6.61 4.27
C VAL A 225 -18.78 7.17 4.58
N LYS A 226 -19.10 8.36 4.04
CA LYS A 226 -20.48 8.82 4.04
C LYS A 226 -21.15 7.53 3.66
N GLU A 227 -21.83 6.87 4.61
CA GLU A 227 -22.74 5.81 4.26
C GLU A 227 -23.49 6.53 3.18
N VAL A 228 -23.27 6.09 1.94
CA VAL A 228 -23.99 6.62 0.79
C VAL A 228 -25.37 6.47 1.33
N ARG A 229 -25.96 7.60 1.73
CA ARG A 229 -27.16 7.52 2.55
C ARG A 229 -28.03 6.71 1.62
N ASP A 230 -28.53 5.57 2.08
CA ASP A 230 -29.42 4.71 1.29
C ASP A 230 -30.63 5.50 0.74
N LYS A 231 -30.75 6.78 1.13
CA LYS A 231 -31.56 7.83 0.53
C LYS A 231 -31.26 8.15 -0.94
N ASP A 232 -30.07 7.88 -1.50
CA ASP A 232 -29.82 8.06 -2.94
C ASP A 232 -30.15 6.79 -3.78
N LEU A 233 -30.38 5.66 -3.13
CA LEU A 233 -30.74 4.37 -3.78
C LEU A 233 -32.25 4.14 -3.94
N LYS A 234 -33.09 5.15 -3.66
CA LYS A 234 -34.53 5.12 -4.03
C LYS A 234 -34.81 6.15 -5.10
N SER A 235 -34.38 5.82 -6.31
CA SER A 235 -34.49 6.55 -7.58
C SER A 235 -35.92 6.66 -8.13
N ARG A 236 -36.91 7.07 -7.32
CA ARG A 236 -38.20 7.44 -7.89
C ARG A 236 -38.06 8.73 -8.69
N GLY A 237 -38.03 8.62 -10.02
CA GLY A 237 -38.12 9.74 -10.97
C GLY A 237 -36.85 10.10 -11.77
N TYR A 238 -35.71 9.44 -11.55
CA TYR A 238 -34.50 9.71 -12.33
C TYR A 238 -34.35 8.75 -13.53
N LEU A 239 -33.99 9.28 -14.70
CA LEU A 239 -33.79 8.50 -15.94
C LEU A 239 -32.54 7.61 -15.88
N THR A 240 -31.45 8.12 -15.33
CA THR A 240 -30.17 7.42 -15.23
C THR A 240 -29.52 7.65 -13.87
N HIS A 241 -28.57 6.80 -13.54
CA HIS A 241 -27.71 6.94 -12.37
C HIS A 241 -26.26 6.55 -12.71
N ALA A 242 -25.31 7.05 -11.94
CA ALA A 242 -23.90 6.69 -12.07
C ALA A 242 -23.67 5.25 -11.59
N ASP A 243 -22.90 4.48 -12.36
CA ASP A 243 -22.45 3.14 -11.98
C ASP A 243 -21.32 3.24 -10.96
N MET A 244 -21.69 3.27 -9.69
CA MET A 244 -20.74 3.42 -8.59
C MET A 244 -19.77 2.25 -8.45
N GLU A 245 -20.23 1.03 -8.74
CA GLU A 245 -19.37 -0.15 -8.69
C GLU A 245 -18.30 -0.06 -9.78
N LYS A 246 -18.72 0.30 -11.00
CA LYS A 246 -17.79 0.49 -12.11
C LYS A 246 -16.80 1.63 -11.84
N ILE A 247 -17.26 2.79 -11.38
CA ILE A 247 -16.40 3.94 -11.04
C ILE A 247 -15.34 3.57 -9.99
N LEU A 248 -15.72 2.82 -8.94
CA LEU A 248 -14.77 2.39 -7.90
C LEU A 248 -13.84 1.26 -8.37
N SER A 249 -14.25 0.52 -9.39
CA SER A 249 -13.45 -0.56 -9.98
C SER A 249 -12.44 -0.10 -11.03
N THR A 250 -12.58 1.13 -11.56
CA THR A 250 -11.65 1.72 -12.53
C THR A 250 -10.21 1.69 -11.99
N ASP A 251 -9.22 1.46 -12.85
CA ASP A 251 -7.80 1.53 -12.45
C ASP A 251 -7.43 3.00 -12.16
N ILE A 252 -7.00 3.30 -10.94
CA ILE A 252 -6.63 4.66 -10.55
C ILE A 252 -5.40 5.16 -11.32
N LEU A 253 -4.53 4.25 -11.77
CA LEU A 253 -3.38 4.59 -12.59
C LEU A 253 -3.79 5.20 -13.93
N LEU A 254 -4.87 4.67 -14.54
CA LEU A 254 -5.44 5.24 -15.76
C LEU A 254 -5.85 6.70 -15.52
N LEU A 255 -6.53 6.97 -14.41
CA LEU A 255 -6.98 8.33 -14.08
C LEU A 255 -5.79 9.26 -13.83
N ILE A 256 -4.78 8.82 -13.08
CA ILE A 256 -3.56 9.59 -12.86
C ILE A 256 -2.86 9.90 -14.19
N SER A 257 -2.78 8.91 -15.08
CA SER A 257 -2.21 9.09 -16.42
C SER A 257 -2.97 10.12 -17.25
N ILE A 258 -4.30 10.07 -17.27
CA ILE A 258 -5.14 11.01 -18.02
C ILE A 258 -5.01 12.44 -17.47
N PHE A 259 -5.15 12.62 -16.16
CA PHE A 259 -5.22 13.96 -15.57
C PHE A 259 -3.84 14.60 -15.38
N GLU A 260 -2.78 13.82 -15.15
CA GLU A 260 -1.46 14.36 -14.81
C GLU A 260 -0.33 13.94 -15.75
N GLY A 261 -0.53 12.89 -16.54
CA GLY A 261 0.52 12.27 -17.35
C GLY A 261 1.56 11.53 -16.50
N ILE A 262 1.97 10.34 -16.94
CA ILE A 262 3.00 9.57 -16.25
C ILE A 262 4.38 9.97 -16.77
N GLU A 263 5.27 10.40 -15.86
CA GLU A 263 6.70 10.61 -16.15
C GLU A 263 7.44 9.27 -16.05
N ARG A 264 7.19 8.53 -14.96
CA ARG A 264 7.82 7.22 -14.71
C ARG A 264 7.02 6.39 -13.71
N GLU A 265 7.03 5.09 -13.94
CA GLU A 265 6.58 4.06 -13.00
C GLU A 265 7.81 3.30 -12.50
N TYR A 266 7.87 3.03 -11.20
CA TYR A 266 9.00 2.34 -10.59
C TYR A 266 8.59 1.69 -9.27
N TYR A 267 9.45 0.83 -8.71
CA TYR A 267 9.22 0.25 -7.40
C TYR A 267 10.16 0.87 -6.37
N GLU A 268 9.62 1.23 -5.20
CA GLU A 268 10.38 1.68 -4.03
C GLU A 268 10.09 0.69 -2.89
N GLY A 269 10.96 -0.33 -2.75
CA GLY A 269 10.67 -1.49 -1.91
C GLY A 269 9.53 -2.33 -2.50
N SER A 270 8.51 -2.66 -1.69
CA SER A 270 7.30 -3.36 -2.15
C SER A 270 6.24 -2.42 -2.75
N TYR A 271 6.45 -1.10 -2.72
CA TYR A 271 5.47 -0.13 -3.19
C TYR A 271 5.62 0.09 -4.69
N HIS A 272 4.50 0.01 -5.41
CA HIS A 272 4.42 0.41 -6.80
C HIS A 272 4.22 1.92 -6.87
N MET A 273 5.21 2.63 -7.41
CA MET A 273 5.30 4.10 -7.38
C MET A 273 5.09 4.69 -8.77
N VAL A 274 4.44 5.85 -8.80
CA VAL A 274 4.19 6.62 -10.01
C VAL A 274 4.63 8.05 -9.77
N LYS A 275 5.42 8.60 -10.68
CA LYS A 275 5.72 10.03 -10.72
C LYS A 275 5.08 10.64 -11.96
N THR A 276 4.40 11.76 -11.78
CA THR A 276 3.62 12.41 -12.85
C THR A 276 4.36 13.60 -13.44
N ASN A 277 4.00 13.96 -14.68
CA ASN A 277 4.57 15.12 -15.37
C ASN A 277 4.23 16.44 -14.68
N LYS A 278 3.13 16.47 -13.91
CA LYS A 278 2.72 17.62 -13.07
C LYS A 278 3.41 17.64 -11.70
N GLY A 279 4.39 16.76 -11.47
CA GLY A 279 5.19 16.72 -10.24
C GLY A 279 4.50 16.02 -9.06
N GLY A 280 3.42 15.27 -9.30
CA GLY A 280 2.82 14.36 -8.34
C GLY A 280 3.69 13.12 -8.12
N LYS A 281 3.63 12.57 -6.90
CA LYS A 281 4.28 11.30 -6.56
C LYS A 281 3.24 10.45 -5.82
N TYR A 282 2.94 9.29 -6.37
CA TYR A 282 1.91 8.39 -5.87
C TYR A 282 2.49 7.02 -5.53
N SER A 283 1.95 6.35 -4.51
CA SER A 283 2.07 4.89 -4.36
C SER A 283 0.73 4.24 -4.64
N LEU A 284 0.71 3.28 -5.55
CA LEU A 284 -0.46 2.48 -5.88
C LEU A 284 -0.63 1.35 -4.88
N LEU A 285 -1.86 1.17 -4.43
CA LEU A 285 -2.29 0.22 -3.40
C LEU A 285 -3.48 -0.58 -3.91
N GLU A 286 -3.80 -1.68 -3.22
CA GLU A 286 -5.00 -2.49 -3.45
C GLU A 286 -5.24 -2.83 -4.93
N ASP A 287 -4.21 -3.36 -5.59
CA ASP A 287 -4.27 -3.72 -7.01
C ASP A 287 -4.69 -2.54 -7.90
N ARG A 288 -4.10 -1.36 -7.62
CA ARG A 288 -4.31 -0.11 -8.36
C ARG A 288 -5.72 0.47 -8.27
N LYS A 289 -6.47 0.15 -7.21
CA LYS A 289 -7.75 0.82 -6.92
C LYS A 289 -7.59 2.07 -6.06
N VAL A 290 -6.43 2.21 -5.43
CA VAL A 290 -6.13 3.27 -4.47
C VAL A 290 -4.74 3.83 -4.76
N ALA A 291 -4.58 5.14 -4.62
CA ALA A 291 -3.31 5.84 -4.76
C ALA A 291 -3.11 6.79 -3.59
N HIS A 292 -1.96 6.70 -2.93
CA HIS A 292 -1.55 7.64 -1.90
C HIS A 292 -0.64 8.71 -2.52
N ASP A 293 -1.04 9.98 -2.43
CA ASP A 293 -0.30 11.15 -2.89
C ASP A 293 0.64 11.66 -1.79
N PHE A 294 1.95 11.59 -2.04
CA PHE A 294 2.96 12.06 -1.11
C PHE A 294 3.04 13.58 -1.01
N LYS A 295 2.45 14.33 -1.95
CA LYS A 295 2.47 15.80 -1.93
C LYS A 295 1.40 16.36 -1.00
N THR A 296 0.19 15.80 -1.04
CA THR A 296 -0.94 16.23 -0.21
C THR A 296 -1.13 15.39 1.05
N ASP A 297 -0.38 14.30 1.20
CA ASP A 297 -0.54 13.31 2.28
C ASP A 297 -1.96 12.71 2.30
N ALA A 298 -2.61 12.67 1.14
CA ALA A 298 -3.96 12.17 0.97
C ALA A 298 -3.96 10.82 0.24
N THR A 299 -4.92 9.97 0.57
CA THR A 299 -5.14 8.69 -0.12
C THR A 299 -6.45 8.78 -0.89
N PHE A 300 -6.37 8.55 -2.19
CA PHE A 300 -7.50 8.59 -3.09
C PHE A 300 -7.88 7.19 -3.54
N ASN A 301 -9.17 6.86 -3.48
CA ASN A 301 -9.76 5.90 -4.41
C ASN A 301 -10.21 6.63 -5.69
N CYS A 302 -10.65 5.90 -6.70
CA CYS A 302 -11.04 6.49 -7.99
C CYS A 302 -12.07 7.60 -7.87
N LEU A 303 -13.11 7.43 -7.04
CA LEU A 303 -14.14 8.44 -6.84
C LEU A 303 -13.57 9.72 -6.22
N SER A 304 -12.88 9.62 -5.08
CA SER A 304 -12.29 10.77 -4.39
C SER A 304 -11.22 11.48 -5.23
N TYR A 305 -10.47 10.73 -6.05
CA TYR A 305 -9.53 11.30 -7.02
C TYR A 305 -10.26 12.14 -8.07
N LEU A 306 -11.36 11.62 -8.62
CA LEU A 306 -12.18 12.34 -9.60
C LEU A 306 -12.88 13.56 -8.99
N GLU A 307 -13.40 13.45 -7.77
CA GLU A 307 -13.99 14.59 -7.05
C GLU A 307 -12.97 15.72 -6.87
N PHE A 308 -11.72 15.35 -6.57
CA PHE A 308 -10.61 16.29 -6.44
C PHE A 308 -10.24 16.94 -7.79
N GLN A 309 -10.04 16.15 -8.84
CA GLN A 309 -9.63 16.66 -10.16
C GLN A 309 -10.74 17.47 -10.84
N LEU A 310 -12.00 17.06 -10.70
CA LEU A 310 -13.16 17.68 -11.34
C LEU A 310 -13.85 18.74 -10.47
N GLN A 311 -13.45 18.89 -9.21
CA GLN A 311 -14.00 19.83 -8.22
C GLN A 311 -15.53 19.73 -8.09
N THR A 312 -16.05 18.50 -8.01
CA THR A 312 -17.49 18.24 -7.92
C THR A 312 -17.74 16.95 -7.15
N THR A 313 -18.81 16.91 -6.35
CA THR A 313 -19.31 15.68 -5.71
C THR A 313 -20.56 15.14 -6.40
N ASN A 314 -20.96 15.72 -7.54
CA ASN A 314 -22.10 15.25 -8.32
C ASN A 314 -21.71 14.01 -9.14
N LEU A 315 -22.21 12.85 -8.71
CA LEU A 315 -21.87 11.54 -9.30
C LEU A 315 -22.21 11.43 -10.79
N ASN A 316 -23.36 11.96 -11.23
CA ASN A 316 -23.72 11.93 -12.65
C ASN A 316 -22.80 12.80 -13.51
N LYS A 317 -22.30 13.92 -12.94
CA LYS A 317 -21.29 14.75 -13.62
C LYS A 317 -19.96 14.00 -13.71
N ILE A 318 -19.53 13.35 -12.63
CA ILE A 318 -18.30 12.54 -12.60
C ILE A 318 -18.38 11.39 -13.61
N ALA A 319 -19.49 10.65 -13.62
CA ALA A 319 -19.70 9.54 -14.56
C ALA A 319 -19.63 10.01 -16.01
N ARG A 320 -20.30 11.12 -16.37
CA ARG A 320 -20.23 11.67 -17.73
C ARG A 320 -18.83 12.12 -18.15
N GLU A 321 -18.08 12.74 -17.24
CA GLU A 321 -16.68 13.09 -17.51
C GLU A 321 -15.82 11.84 -17.68
N LEU A 322 -16.04 10.79 -16.88
CA LEU A 322 -15.40 9.48 -17.07
C LEU A 322 -15.71 8.87 -18.44
N GLU A 323 -16.97 8.91 -18.87
CA GLU A 323 -17.34 8.44 -20.21
C GLU A 323 -16.60 9.22 -21.31
N HIS A 324 -16.46 10.54 -21.13
CA HIS A 324 -15.77 11.39 -22.08
C HIS A 324 -14.25 11.07 -22.18
N ILE A 325 -13.59 10.85 -21.04
CA ILE A 325 -12.13 10.63 -21.02
C ILE A 325 -11.71 9.19 -21.30
N THR A 326 -12.56 8.21 -21.00
CA THR A 326 -12.25 6.78 -21.22
C THR A 326 -12.89 6.20 -22.47
N GLY A 327 -13.99 6.79 -22.96
CA GLY A 327 -14.80 6.24 -24.04
C GLY A 327 -15.71 5.07 -23.63
N GLU A 328 -15.70 4.66 -22.36
CA GLU A 328 -16.59 3.61 -21.84
C GLU A 328 -17.86 4.19 -21.22
N SER A 329 -18.92 3.39 -21.07
CA SER A 329 -20.12 3.84 -20.35
C SER A 329 -20.00 3.65 -18.83
N TYR A 330 -20.40 4.69 -18.09
CA TYR A 330 -20.47 4.77 -16.62
C TYR A 330 -21.84 5.28 -16.14
N ILE A 331 -22.73 5.62 -17.06
CA ILE A 331 -24.12 6.00 -16.79
C ILE A 331 -25.00 4.79 -17.09
N VAL A 332 -25.77 4.35 -16.08
CA VAL A 332 -26.69 3.22 -16.20
C VAL A 332 -28.12 3.73 -16.26
N LEU A 333 -28.90 3.17 -17.19
CA LEU A 333 -30.33 3.42 -17.29
C LEU A 333 -31.02 2.88 -16.03
N ASN A 334 -31.87 3.69 -15.40
CA ASN A 334 -32.64 3.23 -14.25
C ASN A 334 -33.56 2.07 -14.68
N PRO A 335 -33.51 0.90 -14.01
CA PRO A 335 -34.31 -0.27 -14.39
C PRO A 335 -35.83 -0.01 -14.39
N GLU A 336 -36.31 0.96 -13.60
CA GLU A 336 -37.73 1.33 -13.57
C GLU A 336 -38.19 2.06 -14.84
N VAL A 337 -37.27 2.62 -15.63
CA VAL A 337 -37.59 3.43 -16.81
C VAL A 337 -38.45 2.67 -17.80
N PHE A 338 -38.14 1.38 -18.00
CA PHE A 338 -38.92 0.53 -18.88
C PHE A 338 -40.38 0.43 -18.43
N GLY A 339 -40.61 0.19 -17.13
CA GLY A 339 -41.94 0.13 -16.55
C GLY A 339 -42.71 1.45 -16.69
N VAL A 340 -42.04 2.58 -16.48
CA VAL A 340 -42.64 3.92 -16.65
C VAL A 340 -43.04 4.18 -18.10
N VAL A 341 -42.18 3.79 -19.07
CA VAL A 341 -42.48 3.94 -20.50
C VAL A 341 -43.68 3.07 -20.90
N CYS A 342 -43.70 1.79 -20.51
CA CYS A 342 -44.82 0.90 -20.79
C CYS A 342 -46.13 1.38 -20.13
N HIS A 343 -46.07 1.86 -18.89
CA HIS A 343 -47.22 2.46 -18.22
C HIS A 343 -47.76 3.67 -18.99
N ALA A 344 -46.88 4.61 -19.38
CA ALA A 344 -47.28 5.80 -20.11
C ALA A 344 -47.94 5.45 -21.46
N ILE A 345 -47.36 4.49 -22.19
CA ILE A 345 -47.91 3.99 -23.46
C ILE A 345 -49.32 3.43 -23.27
N ASN A 346 -49.52 2.58 -22.26
CA ASN A 346 -50.80 1.93 -21.99
C ASN A 346 -51.89 2.90 -21.52
N GLU A 347 -51.50 3.90 -20.72
CA GLU A 347 -52.44 4.86 -20.13
C GLU A 347 -52.91 5.90 -21.14
N PHE A 348 -51.98 6.57 -21.83
CA PHE A 348 -52.32 7.74 -22.64
C PHE A 348 -52.73 7.40 -24.09
N LYS A 349 -52.29 6.25 -24.62
CA LYS A 349 -52.62 5.71 -25.96
C LYS A 349 -52.49 6.71 -27.12
N ASN A 350 -51.76 7.81 -26.92
CA ASN A 350 -51.46 8.85 -27.90
C ASN A 350 -49.99 9.29 -27.74
N ILE A 351 -49.20 9.20 -28.82
CA ILE A 351 -47.75 9.44 -28.79
C ILE A 351 -47.41 10.82 -28.20
N ILE A 352 -48.13 11.88 -28.59
CA ILE A 352 -47.86 13.24 -28.12
C ILE A 352 -48.05 13.35 -26.60
N LYS A 353 -49.12 12.73 -26.08
CA LYS A 353 -49.39 12.70 -24.64
C LYS A 353 -48.35 11.87 -23.87
N VAL A 354 -47.91 10.74 -24.44
CA VAL A 354 -46.85 9.92 -23.85
C VAL A 354 -45.52 10.69 -23.80
N GLU A 355 -45.14 11.35 -24.90
CA GLU A 355 -43.92 12.17 -24.94
C GLU A 355 -43.99 13.31 -23.91
N GLN A 356 -45.14 13.99 -23.80
CA GLN A 356 -45.31 15.07 -22.83
C GLN A 356 -45.26 14.55 -21.39
N PHE A 357 -45.86 13.40 -21.11
CA PHE A 357 -45.77 12.77 -19.80
C PHE A 357 -44.32 12.44 -19.44
N LEU A 358 -43.58 11.78 -20.34
CA LEU A 358 -42.19 11.40 -20.08
C LEU A 358 -41.27 12.62 -19.94
N LYS A 359 -41.49 13.70 -20.72
CA LYS A 359 -40.78 14.99 -20.56
C LYS A 359 -41.00 15.57 -19.16
N ASN A 360 -42.26 15.59 -18.70
CA ASN A 360 -42.61 16.13 -17.38
C ASN A 360 -42.08 15.23 -16.25
N PHE A 361 -42.21 13.90 -16.39
CA PHE A 361 -41.82 12.93 -15.36
C PHE A 361 -40.32 12.94 -15.10
N TYR A 362 -39.49 13.00 -16.16
CA TYR A 362 -38.02 13.02 -16.03
C TYR A 362 -37.42 14.43 -16.06
N GLY A 363 -38.22 15.47 -16.24
CA GLY A 363 -37.73 16.85 -16.35
C GLY A 363 -36.83 17.11 -17.57
N VAL A 364 -37.09 16.42 -18.69
CA VAL A 364 -36.26 16.51 -19.90
C VAL A 364 -36.94 17.30 -21.02
N LYS A 365 -36.15 17.98 -21.86
CA LYS A 365 -36.67 18.74 -23.01
C LYS A 365 -37.01 17.85 -24.21
N PHE A 366 -36.33 16.72 -24.35
CA PHE A 366 -36.39 15.86 -25.52
C PHE A 366 -36.86 14.46 -25.16
N VAL A 367 -37.96 14.05 -25.79
CA VAL A 367 -38.43 12.66 -25.86
C VAL A 367 -38.90 12.44 -27.28
N LYS A 368 -38.54 11.30 -27.87
CA LYS A 368 -39.00 10.87 -29.19
C LYS A 368 -39.34 9.39 -29.17
N ILE A 369 -40.54 9.05 -29.63
CA ILE A 369 -40.97 7.66 -29.80
C ILE A 369 -40.91 7.31 -31.29
N SER A 370 -40.29 6.18 -31.63
CA SER A 370 -40.32 5.63 -32.99
C SER A 370 -41.23 4.42 -33.04
N LEU A 371 -42.09 4.38 -34.06
CA LEU A 371 -42.95 3.24 -34.37
C LEU A 371 -42.16 1.96 -34.74
N GLU A 372 -40.85 2.09 -34.96
CA GLU A 372 -39.91 0.98 -35.19
C GLU A 372 -39.49 0.27 -33.89
N GLY A 373 -40.04 0.66 -32.73
CA GLY A 373 -39.85 -0.09 -31.48
C GLY A 373 -38.80 0.49 -30.54
N TRP A 374 -38.56 1.80 -30.56
CA TRP A 374 -37.62 2.42 -29.62
C TRP A 374 -38.12 3.77 -29.10
N VAL A 375 -37.66 4.15 -27.91
CA VAL A 375 -37.90 5.45 -27.29
C VAL A 375 -36.56 6.09 -26.96
N LYS A 376 -36.39 7.35 -27.36
CA LYS A 376 -35.26 8.17 -26.96
C LYS A 376 -35.71 9.19 -25.93
N ILE A 377 -35.14 9.15 -24.73
CA ILE A 377 -35.38 10.13 -23.66
C ILE A 377 -34.05 10.83 -23.40
N ALA A 378 -33.98 12.13 -23.69
CA ALA A 378 -32.72 12.89 -23.68
C ALA A 378 -31.60 12.21 -24.51
N ASP A 379 -30.54 11.77 -23.86
CA ASP A 379 -29.38 11.05 -24.42
C ASP A 379 -29.54 9.53 -24.44
N GLN A 380 -30.58 8.98 -23.79
CA GLN A 380 -30.77 7.54 -23.62
C GLN A 380 -31.65 6.93 -24.71
N TYR A 381 -31.21 5.80 -25.25
CA TYR A 381 -31.97 4.96 -26.17
C TYR A 381 -32.50 3.73 -25.44
N ILE A 382 -33.81 3.51 -25.55
CA ILE A 382 -34.51 2.41 -24.90
C ILE A 382 -35.18 1.59 -25.99
N GLN A 383 -34.73 0.36 -26.17
CA GLN A 383 -35.38 -0.59 -27.06
C GLN A 383 -36.64 -1.13 -26.39
N LEU A 384 -37.75 -1.13 -27.13
CA LEU A 384 -39.02 -1.71 -26.68
C LEU A 384 -39.22 -3.10 -27.30
N PRO A 385 -39.92 -4.02 -26.61
CA PRO A 385 -40.41 -5.24 -27.23
C PRO A 385 -41.26 -4.96 -28.47
N ALA A 386 -41.19 -5.84 -29.48
CA ALA A 386 -41.77 -5.68 -30.82
C ALA A 386 -43.27 -5.32 -30.87
N HIS A 387 -44.00 -5.56 -29.79
CA HIS A 387 -45.46 -5.35 -29.68
C HIS A 387 -45.87 -4.15 -28.84
N SER A 388 -44.91 -3.47 -28.19
CA SER A 388 -45.21 -2.41 -27.21
C SER A 388 -45.87 -1.18 -27.81
N LEU A 389 -45.80 -1.01 -29.14
CA LEU A 389 -46.29 0.16 -29.87
C LEU A 389 -47.48 -0.14 -30.79
N ASP A 390 -47.99 -1.38 -30.79
CA ASP A 390 -49.11 -1.78 -31.65
C ASP A 390 -50.40 -1.01 -31.32
N ILE A 391 -50.51 -0.51 -30.09
CA ILE A 391 -51.59 0.37 -29.61
C ILE A 391 -51.66 1.68 -30.39
N PHE A 392 -50.54 2.16 -30.96
CA PHE A 392 -50.50 3.39 -31.77
C PHE A 392 -50.75 3.13 -33.27
N LYS A 393 -50.86 1.87 -33.70
CA LYS A 393 -50.97 1.49 -35.12
C LYS A 393 -52.42 1.41 -35.64
N SER A 394 -53.42 2.01 -34.99
CA SER A 394 -54.81 2.06 -35.51
C SER A 394 -55.62 3.26 -34.98
N PRO A 395 -56.49 3.86 -35.81
CA PRO A 395 -57.83 3.29 -36.06
C PRO A 395 -58.40 3.38 -37.50
N ASN A 396 -59.39 2.51 -37.75
CA ASN A 396 -60.36 2.50 -38.85
C ASN A 396 -60.82 3.89 -39.36
N THR A 397 -60.82 4.05 -40.70
CA THR A 397 -61.99 4.43 -41.53
C THR A 397 -61.75 4.01 -42.98
N ALA A 398 -62.55 3.07 -43.51
CA ALA A 398 -62.77 2.83 -44.94
C ALA A 398 -64.02 3.62 -45.39
N PRO A 399 -64.42 3.68 -46.69
CA PRO A 399 -63.80 3.15 -47.91
C PRO A 399 -63.75 4.18 -49.09
N GLN A 400 -62.96 3.91 -50.15
CA GLN A 400 -63.44 3.85 -51.55
C GLN A 400 -62.33 3.83 -52.63
N GLN A 401 -62.50 2.89 -53.57
CA GLN A 401 -62.11 2.85 -54.99
C GLN A 401 -60.69 2.36 -55.39
N HIS A 402 -60.65 1.10 -55.85
CA HIS A 402 -59.78 0.60 -56.93
C HIS A 402 -60.15 1.21 -58.29
N PRO A 403 -59.42 0.97 -59.41
CA PRO A 403 -58.01 0.57 -59.59
C PRO A 403 -57.28 1.45 -60.64
N LYS A 404 -55.95 1.31 -60.78
CA LYS A 404 -55.31 1.29 -62.12
C LYS A 404 -53.90 0.72 -62.08
N VAL A 405 -53.77 -0.42 -62.76
CA VAL A 405 -52.52 -0.98 -63.25
C VAL A 405 -51.98 -0.06 -64.34
N SER A 406 -50.69 0.25 -64.32
CA SER A 406 -49.90 0.43 -65.54
C SER A 406 -48.42 0.20 -65.24
N TYR A 407 -47.88 -0.81 -65.93
CA TYR A 407 -46.45 -1.03 -66.12
C TYR A 407 -45.85 0.15 -66.91
N ASN A 408 -44.64 0.59 -66.53
CA ASN A 408 -43.56 0.60 -67.52
C ASN A 408 -42.18 0.60 -66.87
N GLN A 409 -41.38 -0.34 -67.36
CA GLN A 409 -39.97 -0.54 -67.10
C GLN A 409 -39.13 0.59 -67.73
N GLY A 410 -38.01 0.93 -67.08
CA GLY A 410 -37.02 1.85 -67.63
C GLY A 410 -35.68 1.75 -66.88
N LYS A 411 -34.89 0.73 -67.22
CA LYS A 411 -33.53 0.41 -66.77
C LYS A 411 -32.60 1.63 -66.62
N LYS A 412 -31.68 1.58 -65.65
CA LYS A 412 -30.26 1.21 -65.88
C LYS A 412 -29.43 1.15 -64.58
N ASN A 413 -28.84 -0.03 -64.38
CA ASN A 413 -27.77 -0.34 -63.44
C ASN A 413 -26.46 0.38 -63.81
N HIS A 414 -25.58 0.61 -62.83
CA HIS A 414 -24.26 0.01 -62.91
C HIS A 414 -23.73 -0.44 -61.52
N PRO A 415 -23.03 -1.59 -61.44
CA PRO A 415 -22.76 -2.33 -60.20
C PRO A 415 -21.29 -2.19 -59.76
N ASN A 416 -21.02 -2.18 -58.44
CA ASN A 416 -19.74 -2.68 -57.89
C ASN A 416 -19.61 -2.76 -56.35
N LYS A 417 -20.70 -2.82 -55.55
CA LYS A 417 -20.59 -2.83 -54.07
C LYS A 417 -21.05 -4.11 -53.36
N GLU A 418 -21.71 -5.05 -54.03
CA GLU A 418 -22.36 -6.17 -53.31
C GLU A 418 -21.46 -7.36 -52.99
N LYS A 419 -20.35 -7.58 -53.72
CA LYS A 419 -19.47 -8.75 -53.44
C LYS A 419 -18.49 -8.58 -52.28
N LYS A 420 -18.16 -7.36 -51.86
CA LYS A 420 -17.26 -7.13 -50.70
C LYS A 420 -17.98 -7.15 -49.35
N MET A 421 -19.29 -6.93 -49.30
CA MET A 421 -20.06 -6.93 -48.05
C MET A 421 -20.49 -8.32 -47.56
N SER A 422 -20.63 -9.34 -48.43
CA SER A 422 -21.07 -10.66 -47.97
C SER A 422 -19.96 -11.37 -47.17
N HIS A 423 -18.70 -11.22 -47.60
CA HIS A 423 -17.57 -11.87 -46.93
C HIS A 423 -17.27 -11.27 -45.54
N THR A 424 -17.49 -9.97 -45.36
CA THR A 424 -17.34 -9.31 -44.05
C THR A 424 -18.45 -9.71 -43.07
N LYS A 425 -19.66 -9.97 -43.57
CA LYS A 425 -20.79 -10.41 -42.74
C LYS A 425 -20.61 -11.84 -42.22
N GLU A 426 -20.08 -12.74 -43.06
CA GLU A 426 -19.76 -14.12 -42.67
C GLU A 426 -18.65 -14.15 -41.61
N GLN A 427 -17.60 -13.34 -41.78
CA GLN A 427 -16.53 -13.22 -40.79
C GLN A 427 -17.02 -12.65 -39.45
N ILE A 428 -17.96 -11.70 -39.46
CA ILE A 428 -18.54 -11.15 -38.22
C ILE A 428 -19.38 -12.21 -37.49
N LEU A 429 -20.17 -13.02 -38.22
CA LEU A 429 -20.96 -14.09 -37.62
C LEU A 429 -20.09 -15.21 -37.03
N GLU A 430 -18.96 -15.52 -37.66
CA GLU A 430 -17.98 -16.49 -37.16
C GLU A 430 -17.31 -16.01 -35.86
N ILE A 431 -16.96 -14.73 -35.77
CA ILE A 431 -16.40 -14.11 -34.56
C ILE A 431 -17.43 -14.09 -33.42
N LEU A 432 -18.70 -13.77 -33.70
CA LEU A 432 -19.75 -13.75 -32.67
C LEU A 432 -19.99 -15.14 -32.08
N SER A 433 -20.00 -16.19 -32.91
CA SER A 433 -20.10 -17.58 -32.45
C SER A 433 -18.91 -18.00 -31.57
N ALA A 434 -17.70 -17.55 -31.90
CA ALA A 434 -16.51 -17.81 -31.09
C ALA A 434 -16.56 -17.07 -29.74
N ILE A 435 -17.15 -15.88 -29.67
CA ILE A 435 -17.34 -15.13 -28.41
C ILE A 435 -18.33 -15.86 -27.51
N GLU A 436 -19.47 -16.31 -28.03
CA GLU A 436 -20.46 -17.08 -27.25
C GLU A 436 -19.85 -18.37 -26.67
N THR A 437 -19.03 -19.06 -27.46
CA THR A 437 -18.30 -20.26 -27.01
C THR A 437 -17.32 -19.93 -25.87
N CYS A 438 -16.57 -18.82 -25.98
CA CYS A 438 -15.66 -18.36 -24.92
C CYS A 438 -16.40 -17.96 -23.64
N GLU A 439 -17.59 -17.34 -23.75
CA GLU A 439 -18.42 -16.94 -22.61
C GLU A 439 -18.96 -18.16 -21.86
N GLU A 440 -19.38 -19.21 -22.57
CA GLU A 440 -19.78 -20.48 -21.95
C GLU A 440 -18.62 -21.17 -21.22
N GLU A 441 -17.42 -21.20 -21.83
CA GLU A 441 -16.23 -21.76 -21.20
C GLU A 441 -15.82 -20.97 -19.93
N LEU A 442 -15.93 -19.64 -19.97
CA LEU A 442 -15.68 -18.78 -18.81
C LEU A 442 -16.69 -19.04 -17.68
N TYR A 443 -17.98 -19.16 -18.02
CA TYR A 443 -19.04 -19.47 -17.06
C TYR A 443 -18.79 -20.82 -16.35
N ASP A 444 -18.40 -21.85 -17.09
CA ASP A 444 -18.07 -23.15 -16.53
C ASP A 444 -16.81 -23.11 -15.65
N LYS A 445 -15.79 -22.33 -16.04
CA LYS A 445 -14.59 -22.11 -15.22
C LYS A 445 -14.90 -21.37 -13.93
N GLU A 446 -15.78 -20.38 -13.93
CA GLU A 446 -16.22 -19.70 -12.71
C GLU A 446 -16.96 -20.64 -11.76
N LYS A 447 -17.80 -21.53 -12.31
CA LYS A 447 -18.48 -22.58 -11.54
C LYS A 447 -17.48 -23.56 -10.91
N GLU A 448 -16.43 -23.95 -11.63
CA GLU A 448 -15.32 -24.78 -11.13
C GLU A 448 -14.57 -24.08 -9.99
N VAL A 449 -14.23 -22.79 -10.14
CA VAL A 449 -13.59 -21.97 -9.10
C VAL A 449 -14.47 -21.87 -7.84
N LYS A 450 -15.78 -21.71 -8.00
CA LYS A 450 -16.73 -21.66 -6.88
C LYS A 450 -16.77 -22.99 -6.12
N GLN A 451 -16.72 -24.12 -6.82
CA GLN A 451 -16.62 -25.44 -6.20
C GLN A 451 -15.29 -25.65 -5.48
N LEU A 452 -14.17 -25.22 -6.06
CA LEU A 452 -12.85 -25.29 -5.42
C LEU A 452 -12.77 -24.42 -4.16
N ARG A 453 -13.34 -23.21 -4.16
CA ARG A 453 -13.46 -22.35 -2.98
C ARG A 453 -14.30 -23.01 -1.88
N ALA A 454 -15.39 -23.70 -2.23
CA ALA A 454 -16.19 -24.46 -1.27
C ALA A 454 -15.41 -25.64 -0.67
N LYS A 455 -14.66 -26.40 -1.50
CA LYS A 455 -13.76 -27.47 -1.03
C LYS A 455 -12.68 -26.93 -0.09
N LEU A 456 -12.06 -25.81 -0.44
CA LEU A 456 -11.04 -25.14 0.38
C LEU A 456 -11.60 -24.71 1.74
N LYS A 457 -12.82 -24.16 1.78
CA LYS A 457 -13.53 -23.82 3.02
C LYS A 457 -13.76 -25.05 3.90
N GLY A 458 -14.18 -26.17 3.29
CA GLY A 458 -14.34 -27.46 4.00
C GLY A 458 -13.02 -28.00 4.58
N LEU A 459 -11.92 -27.89 3.83
CA LEU A 459 -10.59 -28.31 4.29
C LEU A 459 -10.09 -27.44 5.47
N LYS A 460 -10.31 -26.12 5.43
CA LYS A 460 -9.97 -25.22 6.55
C LYS A 460 -10.70 -25.59 7.84
N VAL A 461 -11.99 -25.93 7.76
CA VAL A 461 -12.78 -26.38 8.92
C VAL A 461 -12.24 -27.69 9.49
N LYS A 462 -11.89 -28.67 8.63
CA LYS A 462 -11.28 -29.93 9.07
C LYS A 462 -9.92 -29.73 9.74
N LEU A 463 -9.08 -28.85 9.20
CA LEU A 463 -7.77 -28.51 9.78
C LEU A 463 -7.93 -27.90 11.17
N GLN A 464 -8.87 -26.95 11.34
CA GLN A 464 -9.16 -26.36 12.65
C GLN A 464 -9.67 -27.41 13.65
N GLY A 465 -10.52 -28.34 13.20
CA GLY A 465 -10.97 -29.46 14.03
C GLY A 465 -9.83 -30.39 14.48
N ALA A 466 -8.86 -30.66 13.60
CA ALA A 466 -7.67 -31.45 13.92
C ALA A 466 -6.75 -30.72 14.93
N ILE A 467 -6.50 -29.42 14.73
CA ILE A 467 -5.75 -28.58 15.67
C ILE A 467 -6.41 -28.60 17.07
N ASN A 468 -7.73 -28.48 17.13
CA ASN A 468 -8.49 -28.51 18.39
C ASN A 468 -8.43 -29.89 19.08
N LYS A 469 -8.37 -30.99 18.33
CA LYS A 469 -8.17 -32.36 18.88
C LYS A 469 -6.77 -32.55 19.43
N ILE A 470 -5.74 -32.01 18.78
CA ILE A 470 -4.35 -32.04 19.26
C ILE A 470 -4.22 -31.24 20.56
N GLY A 471 -4.90 -30.08 20.65
CA GLY A 471 -4.96 -29.28 21.87
C GLY A 471 -5.65 -29.98 23.05
N LYS A 472 -6.69 -30.79 22.79
CA LYS A 472 -7.39 -31.56 23.82
C LYS A 472 -6.67 -32.83 24.25
N SER A 473 -5.80 -33.41 23.41
CA SER A 473 -4.99 -34.59 23.75
C SER A 473 -3.90 -34.28 24.79
N LYS A 474 -3.38 -33.05 24.83
CA LYS A 474 -2.35 -32.63 25.80
C LYS A 474 -2.87 -32.33 27.22
N ASN A 475 -4.20 -32.34 27.44
CA ASN A 475 -4.83 -32.14 28.75
C ASN A 475 -5.56 -33.40 29.26
N THR A 476 -4.95 -34.58 29.09
CA THR A 476 -5.36 -35.78 29.82
C THR A 476 -4.32 -36.15 30.87
N THR A 477 -4.66 -35.84 32.12
CA THR A 477 -3.93 -36.22 33.34
C THR A 477 -3.92 -37.75 33.49
N PRO A 478 -2.85 -38.38 33.99
CA PRO A 478 -2.82 -39.84 34.13
C PRO A 478 -3.83 -40.32 35.17
N LYS A 479 -4.60 -41.35 34.82
CA LYS A 479 -5.49 -42.08 35.73
C LYS A 479 -4.68 -42.71 36.86
N LYS A 480 -5.02 -42.36 38.11
CA LYS A 480 -4.58 -43.06 39.32
C LYS A 480 -4.97 -44.54 39.23
N HIS A 481 -3.97 -45.42 39.24
CA HIS A 481 -4.16 -46.83 39.54
C HIS A 481 -4.64 -46.96 41.00
N LYS A 482 -5.79 -47.62 41.18
CA LYS A 482 -6.20 -48.21 42.46
C LYS A 482 -5.42 -49.50 42.64
N THR A 483 -4.59 -49.57 43.68
CA THR A 483 -4.13 -50.82 44.27
C THR A 483 -4.89 -51.03 45.58
N HIS A 484 -5.58 -52.16 45.68
CA HIS A 484 -6.13 -52.71 46.91
C HIS A 484 -5.17 -53.78 47.44
N THR A 485 -5.13 -53.88 48.79
CA THR A 485 -4.61 -54.93 49.71
C THR A 485 -3.36 -54.51 50.50
N ASN A 486 -3.18 -54.80 51.79
CA ASN A 486 -4.04 -55.03 52.97
C ASN A 486 -3.11 -54.75 54.21
N PRO A 487 -3.58 -54.80 55.48
CA PRO A 487 -3.01 -54.09 56.62
C PRO A 487 -1.93 -54.88 57.36
N HIS A 488 -1.04 -54.19 58.10
CA HIS A 488 -0.65 -54.57 59.47
C HIS A 488 0.29 -53.55 60.14
N THR A 489 -0.06 -53.26 61.41
CA THR A 489 0.80 -52.96 62.58
C THR A 489 1.63 -51.67 62.67
N GLU A 490 1.17 -50.85 63.62
CA GLU A 490 1.88 -50.39 64.83
C GLU A 490 2.87 -49.22 64.81
N ASN A 491 2.64 -48.38 65.83
CA ASN A 491 3.55 -47.55 66.62
C ASN A 491 4.01 -46.19 66.08
N GLN A 492 3.29 -45.16 66.56
CA GLN A 492 3.73 -44.14 67.53
C GLN A 492 5.03 -43.31 67.29
N PRO A 493 5.16 -42.14 67.95
CA PRO A 493 5.52 -40.88 67.29
C PRO A 493 6.86 -40.27 67.74
N SER A 494 7.32 -39.26 67.02
CA SER A 494 8.15 -38.14 67.53
C SER A 494 8.32 -37.12 66.40
N GLN A 495 7.71 -35.92 66.49
CA GLN A 495 8.34 -34.69 66.98
C GLN A 495 9.71 -34.41 66.34
N ASN A 496 9.75 -33.59 65.29
CA ASN A 496 10.06 -32.15 65.36
C ASN A 496 9.85 -31.47 64.01
#